data_AF-Q3URS3-F1
#
_entry.id   AF-Q3URS3-F1
#
_cell.length_a   1.000
_cell.length_b   1.000
_cell.length_c   1.000
_cell.angle_alpha   90.00
_cell.angle_beta   90.00
_cell.angle_gamma   90.00
#
_symmetry.space_group_name_H-M   'P 1'
#
loop_
_entity.id
_entity.type
_entity.pdbx_description
1 polymer ?
#
loop_
_entity_poly.entity_id
_entity_poly.type
_entity_poly.pdbx_seq_one_letter_code
_entity_poly.pdbx_strand_id
1 'polypeptide(L)'
;MSVSVWPPLLLLLLLLLLWAVPTFQDKNTRVSAYKGIGEMCRNNSECQSDCCVTNSLNPQKFCTSQTVFLECVPWRKPNGFLCEENTECHSNCCIRTSSNPDRFCSSKTIFMQCISWRKPEGAICQHHLECWDLCCLPLSENSPSSHCTKRTGLLALCLPV
;
A
#
# COMPACT_ATOMS: atom_id res chain seq x y z
N MET A 1 77.81 18.65 -16.34
CA MET A 1 77.30 18.28 -15.01
C MET A 1 76.03 19.08 -14.75
N SER A 2 74.91 18.65 -15.31
CA SER A 2 73.59 19.28 -15.14
C SER A 2 72.83 18.45 -14.12
N VAL A 3 72.95 18.84 -12.86
CA VAL A 3 72.27 18.18 -11.74
C VAL A 3 70.78 18.44 -11.90
N SER A 4 70.02 17.37 -12.07
CA SER A 4 68.57 17.34 -12.24
C SER A 4 67.89 17.99 -11.03
N VAL A 5 67.46 19.26 -11.15
CA VAL A 5 66.73 20.04 -10.13
C VAL A 5 65.24 19.67 -10.07
N TRP A 6 64.80 18.66 -10.83
CA TRP A 6 63.40 18.23 -10.89
C TRP A 6 62.86 17.40 -9.71
N PRO A 7 63.63 16.58 -8.98
CA PRO A 7 63.08 15.80 -7.88
C PRO A 7 62.53 16.65 -6.72
N PRO A 8 63.20 17.72 -6.22
CA PRO A 8 62.72 18.43 -5.05
C PRO A 8 61.46 19.25 -5.34
N LEU A 9 61.33 19.80 -6.57
CA LEU A 9 60.16 20.59 -6.95
C LEU A 9 58.90 19.71 -7.04
N LEU A 10 59.03 18.50 -7.60
CA LEU A 10 57.93 17.53 -7.69
C LEU A 10 57.49 17.06 -6.29
N LEU A 11 58.46 16.80 -5.40
CA LEU A 11 58.18 16.39 -4.02
C LEU A 11 57.45 17.49 -3.25
N LEU A 12 57.86 18.76 -3.43
CA LEU A 12 57.20 19.91 -2.84
C LEU A 12 55.76 20.04 -3.33
N LEU A 13 55.52 19.83 -4.64
CA LEU A 13 54.19 19.92 -5.25
C LEU A 13 53.25 18.76 -4.84
N LEU A 14 53.80 17.57 -4.59
CA LEU A 14 53.07 16.46 -3.99
C LEU A 14 52.70 16.73 -2.52
N LEU A 15 53.63 17.33 -1.76
CA LEU A 15 53.32 17.87 -0.43
C LEU A 15 52.19 18.89 -0.56
N LEU A 16 52.35 20.00 -1.32
CA LEU A 16 51.27 20.70 -2.07
C LEU A 16 49.86 20.11 -1.92
N LEU A 17 49.66 19.06 -2.70
CA LEU A 17 48.37 18.44 -2.91
C LEU A 17 47.87 17.67 -1.68
N LEU A 18 48.76 17.16 -0.83
CA LEU A 18 48.40 16.45 0.40
C LEU A 18 47.80 17.36 1.48
N TRP A 19 48.21 18.64 1.58
CA TRP A 19 47.54 19.61 2.47
C TRP A 19 46.34 20.28 1.81
N ALA A 20 46.25 20.23 0.47
CA ALA A 20 45.06 20.65 -0.25
C ALA A 20 43.93 19.61 -0.19
N VAL A 21 44.13 18.42 0.40
CA VAL A 21 43.03 17.54 0.81
C VAL A 21 42.20 18.35 1.80
N PRO A 22 41.00 18.82 1.44
CA PRO A 22 40.13 19.44 2.41
C PRO A 22 39.92 18.36 3.45
N THR A 23 40.41 18.60 4.66
CA THR A 23 39.90 17.86 5.79
C THR A 23 38.42 18.18 5.76
N PHE A 24 37.63 17.21 5.26
CA PHE A 24 36.21 17.12 5.52
C PHE A 24 36.15 16.99 7.05
N GLN A 25 36.27 18.13 7.71
CA GLN A 25 35.87 18.34 9.07
C GLN A 25 34.39 18.03 9.00
N ASP A 26 34.08 16.76 9.25
CA ASP A 26 32.75 16.27 9.55
C ASP A 26 32.29 17.09 10.75
N LYS A 27 31.73 18.24 10.41
CA LYS A 27 31.37 19.29 11.33
C LYS A 27 30.18 18.73 12.07
N ASN A 28 30.48 18.12 13.21
CA ASN A 28 29.49 17.84 14.22
C ASN A 28 28.48 16.79 13.73
N THR A 29 28.90 15.53 13.70
CA THR A 29 28.03 14.35 13.81
C THR A 29 27.32 14.33 15.18
N ARG A 30 26.62 15.41 15.51
CA ARG A 30 25.36 15.35 16.24
C ARG A 30 24.21 15.10 15.25
N VAL A 31 24.48 14.28 14.24
CA VAL A 31 23.50 13.32 13.75
C VAL A 31 23.14 12.46 14.96
N SER A 32 22.29 13.00 15.84
CA SER A 32 21.34 12.17 16.56
C SER A 32 20.82 11.24 15.49
N ALA A 33 21.20 9.97 15.57
CA ALA A 33 20.88 8.95 14.59
C ALA A 33 19.39 9.04 14.31
N TYR A 34 19.02 9.73 13.23
CA TYR A 34 17.64 9.90 12.86
C TYR A 34 17.11 8.49 12.62
N LYS A 35 15.97 8.21 13.24
CA LYS A 35 15.39 6.90 13.16
C LYS A 35 14.96 6.61 11.73
N GLY A 36 15.31 5.42 11.26
CA GLY A 36 14.96 4.92 9.94
C GLY A 36 13.49 4.51 9.87
N ILE A 37 13.01 4.24 8.65
CA ILE A 37 11.64 3.74 8.42
C ILE A 37 11.44 2.43 9.19
N GLY A 38 10.29 2.30 9.86
CA GLY A 38 9.93 1.12 10.64
C GLY A 38 10.45 1.12 12.08
N GLU A 39 11.27 2.10 12.49
CA GLU A 39 11.68 2.24 13.89
C GLU A 39 10.61 2.94 14.73
N MET A 40 10.48 2.54 15.99
CA MET A 40 9.52 3.15 16.91
C MET A 40 9.89 4.60 17.20
N CYS A 41 8.88 5.47 17.18
CA CYS A 41 9.04 6.90 17.42
C CYS A 41 7.93 7.40 18.33
N ARG A 42 8.18 8.52 19.02
CA ARG A 42 7.16 9.21 19.81
C ARG A 42 6.70 10.49 19.12
N ASN A 43 7.62 11.18 18.45
CA ASN A 43 7.36 12.38 17.67
C ASN A 43 8.02 12.31 16.28
N ASN A 44 7.61 13.21 15.38
CA ASN A 44 8.09 13.26 14.00
C ASN A 44 9.59 13.54 13.90
N SER A 45 10.12 14.43 14.75
CA SER A 45 11.53 14.85 14.74
C SER A 45 12.54 13.73 15.03
N GLU A 46 12.09 12.60 15.60
CA GLU A 46 12.93 11.42 15.76
C GLU A 46 13.23 10.73 14.42
N CYS A 47 12.36 10.87 13.43
CA CYS A 47 12.43 10.16 12.15
C CYS A 47 13.18 10.97 11.11
N GLN A 48 14.00 10.32 10.29
CA GLN A 48 14.68 10.97 9.16
C GLN A 48 13.70 11.60 8.18
N SER A 49 12.52 11.00 8.03
CA SER A 49 11.42 11.44 7.18
C SER A 49 10.49 12.46 7.83
N ASP A 50 10.73 12.86 9.08
CA ASP A 50 9.81 13.71 9.88
C ASP A 50 8.36 13.18 9.94
N CYS A 51 8.18 11.85 9.87
CA CYS A 51 6.85 11.23 9.86
C CYS A 51 6.75 10.06 10.85
N CYS A 52 6.16 10.34 12.02
CA CYS A 52 5.92 9.37 13.08
C CYS A 52 4.42 9.08 13.21
N VAL A 53 3.96 8.00 12.60
CA VAL A 53 2.53 7.66 12.52
C VAL A 53 2.26 6.29 13.10
N THR A 54 1.04 6.08 13.61
CA THR A 54 0.58 4.75 14.02
C THR A 54 0.56 3.86 12.80
N ASN A 55 1.35 2.77 12.76
CA ASN A 55 1.49 1.87 11.59
C ASN A 55 0.88 0.48 11.81
N SER A 56 0.02 0.34 12.82
CA SER A 56 -0.61 -0.93 13.15
C SER A 56 -1.94 -0.70 13.85
N LEU A 57 -2.69 -1.77 14.11
CA LEU A 57 -3.86 -1.71 14.98
C LEU A 57 -3.51 -1.34 16.43
N ASN A 58 -2.25 -1.56 16.82
CA ASN A 58 -1.75 -1.14 18.13
C ASN A 58 -1.44 0.37 18.08
N PRO A 59 -1.77 1.17 19.11
CA PRO A 59 -1.46 2.61 19.22
C PRO A 59 0.03 3.01 19.06
N GLN A 60 0.92 2.04 18.88
CA GLN A 60 2.34 2.29 18.69
C GLN A 60 2.65 2.98 17.36
N LYS A 61 3.54 3.98 17.42
CA LYS A 61 3.95 4.78 16.28
C LYS A 61 5.33 4.38 15.78
N PHE A 62 5.49 4.45 14.46
CA PHE A 62 6.71 4.12 13.75
C PHE A 62 7.04 5.18 12.70
N CYS A 63 8.32 5.31 12.39
CA CYS A 63 8.78 6.18 11.33
C CYS A 63 8.32 5.64 9.97
N THR A 64 7.77 6.51 9.12
CA THR A 64 7.26 6.18 7.77
C THR A 64 7.78 7.16 6.74
N SER A 65 7.73 6.82 5.45
CA SER A 65 8.16 7.75 4.40
C SER A 65 7.16 8.89 4.19
N GLN A 66 7.65 10.01 3.66
CA GLN A 66 6.81 11.06 3.08
C GLN A 66 6.39 10.70 1.65
N THR A 67 5.26 11.22 1.22
CA THR A 67 4.87 11.27 -0.19
C THR A 67 5.71 12.31 -0.93
N VAL A 68 5.62 12.34 -2.26
CA VAL A 68 6.25 13.40 -3.07
C VAL A 68 5.75 14.81 -2.74
N PHE A 69 4.62 14.91 -2.02
CA PHE A 69 4.03 16.16 -1.55
C PHE A 69 4.46 16.53 -0.11
N LEU A 70 5.46 15.85 0.45
CA LEU A 70 5.94 16.06 1.84
C LEU A 70 4.87 15.76 2.90
N GLU A 71 3.89 14.91 2.57
CA GLU A 71 2.87 14.45 3.51
C GLU A 71 3.22 13.06 4.05
N CYS A 72 2.91 12.78 5.32
CA CYS A 72 3.10 11.44 5.88
C CYS A 72 2.11 10.45 5.28
N VAL A 73 2.57 9.25 4.94
CA VAL A 73 1.67 8.18 4.48
C VAL A 73 0.78 7.76 5.65
N PRO A 74 -0.56 7.94 5.58
CA PRO A 74 -1.43 7.51 6.65
C PRO A 74 -1.47 5.99 6.69
N TRP A 75 -1.48 5.44 7.89
CA TRP A 75 -1.72 4.01 8.04
C TRP A 75 -3.14 3.64 7.65
N ARG A 76 -3.25 2.49 6.99
CA ARG A 76 -4.50 1.89 6.58
C ARG A 76 -4.46 0.39 6.87
N LYS A 77 -5.60 -0.16 7.24
CA LYS A 77 -5.78 -1.57 7.56
C LYS A 77 -5.42 -2.46 6.36
N PRO A 78 -4.66 -3.55 6.58
CA PRO A 78 -4.39 -4.52 5.52
C PRO A 78 -5.62 -5.39 5.26
N ASN A 79 -5.53 -6.28 4.26
CA ASN A 79 -6.63 -7.16 3.89
C ASN A 79 -7.01 -8.12 5.04
N GLY A 80 -8.29 -8.44 5.16
CA GLY A 80 -8.84 -9.36 6.18
C GLY A 80 -9.30 -8.69 7.47
N PHE A 81 -9.10 -7.38 7.64
CA PHE A 81 -9.55 -6.64 8.83
C PHE A 81 -10.91 -5.99 8.62
N LEU A 82 -11.73 -5.92 9.68
CA LEU A 82 -13.03 -5.24 9.66
C LEU A 82 -12.88 -3.77 9.26
N CYS A 83 -13.86 -3.23 8.55
CA CYS A 83 -13.90 -1.85 8.09
C CYS A 83 -15.35 -1.37 7.93
N GLU A 84 -15.54 -0.06 7.97
CA GLU A 84 -16.82 0.59 7.68
C GLU A 84 -16.73 1.35 6.34
N GLU A 85 -15.58 1.99 6.09
CA GLU A 85 -15.30 2.78 4.91
C GLU A 85 -14.11 2.24 4.10
N ASN A 86 -14.11 2.54 2.79
CA ASN A 86 -13.04 2.13 1.90
C ASN A 86 -11.68 2.75 2.26
N THR A 87 -11.69 4.00 2.72
CA THR A 87 -10.51 4.82 3.06
C THR A 87 -9.67 4.22 4.19
N GLU A 88 -10.29 3.42 5.04
CA GLU A 88 -9.62 2.72 6.14
C GLU A 88 -8.71 1.60 5.65
N CYS A 89 -8.91 1.10 4.42
CA CYS A 89 -8.21 -0.05 3.87
C CYS A 89 -7.06 0.37 2.95
N HIS A 90 -5.93 -0.34 3.02
CA HIS A 90 -4.77 -0.07 2.17
C HIS A 90 -5.12 -0.16 0.67
N SER A 91 -5.93 -1.15 0.31
CA SER A 91 -6.44 -1.38 -1.05
C SER A 91 -7.52 -0.37 -1.49
N ASN A 92 -8.04 0.44 -0.58
CA ASN A 92 -9.25 1.25 -0.75
C ASN A 92 -10.51 0.43 -1.09
N CYS A 93 -10.60 -0.81 -0.61
CA CYS A 93 -11.78 -1.68 -0.76
C CYS A 93 -12.24 -2.23 0.58
N CYS A 94 -13.37 -1.72 1.08
CA CYS A 94 -14.07 -2.26 2.23
C CYS A 94 -15.35 -2.95 1.77
N ILE A 95 -15.36 -4.28 1.76
CA ILE A 95 -16.43 -5.05 1.11
C ILE A 95 -16.88 -6.22 1.97
N ARG A 96 -18.11 -6.65 1.74
CA ARG A 96 -18.65 -7.88 2.32
C ARG A 96 -17.97 -9.09 1.69
N THR A 97 -17.53 -10.04 2.51
CA THR A 97 -16.80 -11.26 2.07
C THR A 97 -17.62 -12.55 2.19
N SER A 98 -18.79 -12.50 2.85
CA SER A 98 -19.67 -13.65 3.04
C SER A 98 -21.15 -13.22 3.12
N SER A 99 -22.04 -14.15 3.47
CA SER A 99 -23.44 -13.83 3.81
C SER A 99 -23.59 -13.11 5.15
N ASN A 100 -22.52 -12.81 5.89
CA ASN A 100 -22.59 -11.93 7.07
C ASN A 100 -22.56 -10.46 6.63
N PRO A 101 -23.24 -9.55 7.32
CA PRO A 101 -23.25 -8.12 6.97
C PRO A 101 -21.88 -7.45 7.13
N ASP A 102 -20.96 -8.09 7.87
CA ASP A 102 -19.63 -7.57 8.16
C ASP A 102 -18.81 -7.33 6.89
N ARG A 103 -18.08 -6.21 6.89
CA ARG A 103 -17.23 -5.78 5.80
C ARG A 103 -15.77 -5.85 6.22
N PHE A 104 -14.94 -6.30 5.31
CA PHE A 104 -13.51 -6.47 5.52
C PHE A 104 -12.74 -5.78 4.41
N CYS A 105 -11.55 -5.31 4.75
CA CYS A 105 -10.58 -4.84 3.78
C CYS A 105 -10.22 -6.00 2.84
N SER A 106 -10.32 -5.77 1.54
CA SER A 106 -10.02 -6.79 0.53
C SER A 106 -9.14 -6.23 -0.57
N SER A 107 -8.44 -7.08 -1.31
CA SER A 107 -7.64 -6.62 -2.45
C SER A 107 -8.51 -6.12 -3.61
N LYS A 108 -7.95 -5.23 -4.42
CA LYS A 108 -8.48 -4.94 -5.75
C LYS A 108 -8.16 -6.07 -6.71
N THR A 109 -9.02 -6.26 -7.70
CA THR A 109 -8.69 -7.12 -8.85
C THR A 109 -7.61 -6.48 -9.73
N ILE A 110 -7.11 -7.24 -10.71
CA ILE A 110 -6.22 -6.73 -11.75
C ILE A 110 -6.79 -5.51 -12.51
N PHE A 111 -8.13 -5.35 -12.50
CA PHE A 111 -8.83 -4.21 -13.10
C PHE A 111 -9.04 -3.05 -12.13
N MET A 112 -8.38 -3.05 -10.97
CA MET A 112 -8.51 -2.03 -9.93
C MET A 112 -9.92 -1.90 -9.32
N GLN A 113 -10.74 -2.95 -9.43
CA GLN A 113 -12.12 -2.98 -8.94
C GLN A 113 -12.23 -3.71 -7.60
N CYS A 114 -13.14 -3.24 -6.74
CA CYS A 114 -13.55 -3.95 -5.54
C CYS A 114 -14.69 -4.92 -5.88
N ILE A 115 -14.49 -6.22 -5.68
CA ILE A 115 -15.54 -7.23 -5.92
C ILE A 115 -16.06 -7.74 -4.59
N SER A 116 -17.28 -7.34 -4.22
CA SER A 116 -17.95 -7.90 -3.05
C SER A 116 -18.29 -9.37 -3.25
N TRP A 117 -18.51 -10.06 -2.14
CA TRP A 117 -19.12 -11.38 -2.12
C TRP A 117 -20.41 -11.40 -2.95
N ARG A 118 -20.61 -12.51 -3.66
CA ARG A 118 -21.78 -12.78 -4.49
C ARG A 118 -22.49 -14.02 -3.98
N LYS A 119 -23.81 -13.99 -4.04
CA LYS A 119 -24.71 -15.04 -3.60
C LYS A 119 -24.58 -16.29 -4.49
N PRO A 120 -24.68 -17.49 -3.89
CA PRO A 120 -24.67 -18.75 -4.62
C PRO A 120 -25.99 -18.98 -5.39
N GLU A 121 -26.00 -19.98 -6.26
CA GLU A 121 -27.20 -20.44 -6.97
C GLU A 121 -28.37 -20.76 -6.01
N GLY A 122 -29.59 -20.45 -6.44
CA GLY A 122 -30.81 -20.62 -5.66
C GLY A 122 -31.08 -19.53 -4.62
N ALA A 123 -30.10 -18.69 -4.27
CA ALA A 123 -30.30 -17.58 -3.35
C ALA A 123 -31.18 -16.48 -3.96
N ILE A 124 -32.04 -15.85 -3.15
CA ILE A 124 -32.90 -14.74 -3.59
C ILE A 124 -32.04 -13.51 -3.94
N CYS A 125 -32.34 -12.88 -5.06
CA CYS A 125 -31.63 -11.71 -5.58
C CYS A 125 -32.60 -10.68 -6.16
N GLN A 126 -32.15 -9.44 -6.29
CA GLN A 126 -32.88 -8.38 -6.99
C GLN A 126 -32.12 -7.92 -8.24
N HIS A 127 -30.80 -8.00 -8.21
CA HIS A 127 -29.94 -7.62 -9.32
C HIS A 127 -28.98 -8.75 -9.72
N HIS A 128 -28.70 -8.83 -11.02
CA HIS A 128 -27.71 -9.73 -11.59
C HIS A 128 -26.36 -9.69 -10.87
N LEU A 129 -25.86 -8.49 -10.52
CA LEU A 129 -24.56 -8.28 -9.88
C LEU A 129 -24.42 -8.93 -8.49
N GLU A 130 -25.53 -9.27 -7.84
CA GLU A 130 -25.51 -9.95 -6.55
C GLU A 130 -25.13 -11.43 -6.67
N CYS A 131 -25.27 -12.04 -7.84
CA CYS A 131 -25.13 -13.48 -8.06
C CYS A 131 -23.75 -13.84 -8.60
N TRP A 132 -23.21 -14.99 -8.18
CA TRP A 132 -21.88 -15.46 -8.60
C TRP A 132 -21.74 -15.46 -10.13
N ASP A 133 -22.71 -16.07 -10.81
CA ASP A 133 -22.80 -16.18 -12.27
C ASP A 133 -23.40 -14.96 -12.96
N LEU A 134 -23.66 -13.88 -12.22
CA LEU A 134 -24.26 -12.64 -12.71
C LEU A 134 -25.64 -12.84 -13.36
N CYS A 135 -26.40 -13.86 -12.94
CA CYS A 135 -27.75 -14.13 -13.41
C CYS A 135 -28.72 -14.14 -12.22
N CYS A 136 -29.70 -13.25 -12.25
CA CYS A 136 -30.79 -13.18 -11.29
C CYS A 136 -32.11 -13.25 -12.07
N LEU A 137 -32.81 -14.38 -12.01
CA LEU A 137 -34.01 -14.62 -12.79
C LEU A 137 -35.13 -15.22 -11.93
N PRO A 138 -36.41 -14.94 -12.21
CA PRO A 138 -37.51 -15.65 -11.59
C PRO A 138 -37.53 -17.12 -12.03
N LEU A 139 -37.95 -18.02 -11.14
CA LEU A 139 -38.09 -19.46 -11.45
C LEU A 139 -39.26 -19.77 -12.39
N SER A 140 -40.25 -18.88 -12.45
CA SER A 140 -41.43 -18.96 -13.30
C SER A 140 -42.01 -17.55 -13.44
N GLU A 141 -42.80 -17.28 -14.49
CA GLU A 141 -43.46 -15.99 -14.71
C GLU A 141 -44.35 -15.55 -13.53
N ASN A 142 -44.87 -16.52 -12.74
CA ASN A 142 -45.67 -16.25 -11.55
C ASN A 142 -44.87 -16.27 -10.23
N SER A 143 -43.55 -16.43 -10.28
CA SER A 143 -42.72 -16.45 -9.07
C SER A 143 -42.51 -15.03 -8.53
N PRO A 144 -42.79 -14.76 -7.24
CA PRO A 144 -42.63 -13.43 -6.67
C PRO A 144 -41.17 -13.03 -6.48
N SER A 145 -40.26 -14.00 -6.36
CA SER A 145 -38.84 -13.78 -6.11
C SER A 145 -37.98 -14.25 -7.27
N SER A 146 -36.95 -13.47 -7.58
CA SER A 146 -35.87 -13.87 -8.47
C SER A 146 -34.76 -14.55 -7.68
N HIS A 147 -34.13 -15.55 -8.29
CA HIS A 147 -33.08 -16.36 -7.69
C HIS A 147 -31.84 -16.34 -8.57
N CYS A 148 -30.67 -16.48 -7.92
CA CYS A 148 -29.43 -16.64 -8.62
C CYS A 148 -29.44 -17.96 -9.40
N THR A 149 -29.13 -17.91 -10.69
CA THR A 149 -29.07 -19.08 -11.56
C THR A 149 -27.74 -19.13 -12.28
N LYS A 150 -27.38 -20.30 -12.82
CA LYS A 150 -26.20 -20.47 -13.66
C LYS A 150 -26.46 -19.93 -15.06
N ARG A 151 -25.37 -19.52 -15.72
CA ARG A 151 -25.37 -19.31 -17.16
C ARG A 151 -25.48 -20.64 -17.88
N THR A 152 -26.33 -20.73 -18.90
CA THR A 152 -26.57 -21.96 -19.66
C THR A 152 -26.42 -21.72 -21.17
N GLY A 153 -26.26 -22.82 -21.92
CA GLY A 153 -26.05 -22.80 -23.37
C GLY A 153 -24.62 -22.42 -23.81
N LEU A 154 -24.38 -22.48 -25.12
CA LEU A 154 -23.07 -22.25 -25.73
C LEU A 154 -22.58 -20.80 -25.59
N LEU A 155 -23.52 -19.87 -25.48
CA LEU A 155 -23.25 -18.44 -25.30
C LEU A 155 -23.20 -18.01 -23.82
N ALA A 156 -23.35 -18.95 -22.87
CA ALA A 156 -23.38 -18.67 -21.43
C ALA A 156 -24.37 -17.54 -21.08
N LEU A 157 -25.62 -17.68 -21.50
CA LEU A 157 -26.67 -16.68 -21.31
C LEU A 157 -27.43 -16.94 -19.99
N CYS A 158 -28.05 -15.89 -19.45
CA CYS A 158 -29.01 -16.04 -18.37
C CYS A 158 -30.35 -16.48 -18.97
N LEU A 159 -30.60 -17.79 -19.00
CA LEU A 159 -31.87 -18.35 -19.47
C LEU A 159 -32.65 -18.89 -18.27
N PRO A 160 -33.99 -18.71 -18.23
CA PRO A 160 -34.83 -19.45 -17.30
C PRO A 160 -34.70 -20.94 -17.61
N VAL A 161 -34.51 -21.76 -16.56
CA VAL A 161 -34.49 -23.23 -16.65
C VAL A 161 -35.89 -23.80 -16.69
#